data_AF-A0A2Z4GGJ6-F1
#
_entry.id   AF-A0A2Z4GGJ6-F1
#
_cell.length_a   1.000
_cell.length_b   1.000
_cell.length_c   1.000
_cell.angle_alpha   90.00
_cell.angle_beta   90.00
_cell.angle_gamma   90.00
#
_symmetry.space_group_name_H-M   'P 1'
#
loop_
_entity.id
_entity.type
_entity.pdbx_description
1 polymer ?
#
loop_
_entity_poly.entity_id
_entity_poly.type
_entity_poly.pdbx_seq_one_letter_code
_entity_poly.pdbx_strand_id
1 'polypeptide(L)'
;MRTMNSGHLVLQASKELNAYENMLLKAQKEMSQFLTTVNHLKTKTIGDSKKALLVAEFSQDSNIIKTIISRLLEELNILFKPQNSRSKKVVLANANSIQNHQYFKNEMAYFRANYKEYKGTLAIFASEFENKYDQCHKCLRSTSCFLKTCGSSFTSDN
;
A
#
# COMPACT_ATOMS: atom_id res chain seq x y z
N MET A 1 -30.13 -6.14 36.41
CA MET A 1 -29.91 -5.69 35.02
C MET A 1 -28.72 -4.73 35.02
N ARG A 2 -27.54 -5.14 34.53
CA ARG A 2 -26.34 -4.27 34.52
C ARG A 2 -26.44 -3.29 33.36
N THR A 3 -26.77 -2.04 33.64
CA THR A 3 -26.64 -0.90 32.73
C THR A 3 -25.16 -0.53 32.56
N MET A 4 -24.34 -1.46 32.04
CA MET A 4 -22.99 -1.12 31.62
C MET A 4 -23.06 -0.34 30.29
N ASN A 5 -22.87 0.97 30.41
CA ASN A 5 -21.86 1.69 29.66
C ASN A 5 -21.96 1.74 28.12
N SER A 6 -23.17 1.86 27.56
CA SER A 6 -23.38 2.09 26.12
C SER A 6 -22.61 3.32 25.59
N GLY A 7 -22.50 4.39 26.40
CA GLY A 7 -21.69 5.57 26.07
C GLY A 7 -20.19 5.28 25.94
N HIS A 8 -19.63 4.45 26.83
CA HIS A 8 -18.21 4.07 26.75
C HIS A 8 -17.92 3.16 25.55
N LEU A 9 -18.83 2.24 25.22
CA LEU A 9 -18.70 1.39 24.03
C LEU A 9 -18.71 2.21 22.74
N VAL A 10 -19.60 3.19 22.64
CA VAL A 10 -19.65 4.11 21.49
C VAL A 10 -18.38 4.98 21.41
N LEU A 11 -17.88 5.49 22.54
CA LEU A 11 -16.63 6.25 22.59
C LEU A 11 -15.41 5.41 22.17
N GLN A 12 -15.33 4.16 22.64
CA GLN A 12 -14.25 3.25 22.28
C GLN A 12 -14.28 2.90 20.79
N ALA A 13 -15.45 2.55 20.26
CA ALA A 13 -15.63 2.28 18.84
C ALA A 13 -15.33 3.52 17.98
N SER A 14 -15.68 4.72 18.44
CA SER A 14 -15.32 5.98 17.77
C SER A 14 -13.83 6.22 17.71
N LYS A 15 -13.10 6.00 18.81
CA LYS A 15 -11.64 6.10 18.80
C LYS A 15 -11.01 5.07 17.85
N GLU A 16 -11.51 3.85 17.86
CA GLU A 16 -11.03 2.75 17.03
C GLU A 16 -11.27 3.02 15.53
N LEU A 17 -12.49 3.40 15.14
CA LEU A 17 -12.81 3.72 13.76
C LEU A 17 -12.04 4.95 13.24
N ASN A 18 -11.86 5.99 14.07
CA ASN A 18 -11.01 7.13 13.69
C ASN A 18 -9.54 6.71 13.48
N ALA A 19 -9.03 5.78 14.29
CA ALA A 19 -7.68 5.25 14.10
C ALA A 19 -7.56 4.44 12.80
N TYR A 20 -8.57 3.64 12.48
CA TYR A 20 -8.64 2.92 11.20
C TYR A 20 -8.73 3.85 10.01
N GLU A 21 -9.53 4.92 10.08
CA GLU A 21 -9.62 5.94 9.03
C GLU A 21 -8.24 6.56 8.76
N ASN A 22 -7.56 7.02 9.80
CA ASN A 22 -6.22 7.60 9.66
C ASN A 22 -5.21 6.61 9.05
N MET A 23 -5.29 5.34 9.44
CA MET A 23 -4.42 4.29 8.88
C MET A 23 -4.71 4.04 7.40
N LEU A 24 -5.98 3.95 7.01
CA LEU A 24 -6.39 3.71 5.63
C LEU A 24 -6.07 4.91 4.73
N LEU A 25 -6.29 6.14 5.19
CA LEU A 25 -5.92 7.36 4.45
C LEU A 25 -4.40 7.45 4.26
N LYS A 26 -3.62 7.11 5.28
CA LYS A 26 -2.16 7.00 5.15
C LYS A 26 -1.77 5.94 4.13
N ALA A 27 -2.36 4.74 4.21
CA ALA A 27 -2.09 3.66 3.26
C ALA A 27 -2.48 4.04 1.83
N GLN A 28 -3.59 4.75 1.63
CA GLN A 28 -4.05 5.25 0.33
C GLN A 28 -3.03 6.23 -0.27
N LYS A 29 -2.52 7.17 0.54
CA LYS A 29 -1.49 8.11 0.11
C LYS A 29 -0.19 7.40 -0.26
N GLU A 30 0.30 6.50 0.60
CA GLU A 30 1.50 5.69 0.36
C GLU A 30 1.37 4.86 -0.93
N MET A 31 0.23 4.21 -1.14
CA MET A 31 -0.05 3.41 -2.33
C MET A 31 -0.10 4.27 -3.60
N SER A 32 -0.66 5.47 -3.51
CA SER A 32 -0.72 6.39 -4.66
C SER A 32 0.67 6.85 -5.08
N GLN A 33 1.53 7.19 -4.11
CA GLN A 33 2.94 7.51 -4.36
C GLN A 33 3.69 6.33 -4.97
N PHE A 34 3.45 5.12 -4.47
CA PHE A 34 4.11 3.92 -4.99
C PHE A 34 3.70 3.64 -6.45
N LEU A 35 2.41 3.67 -6.75
CA LEU A 35 1.92 3.46 -8.12
C LEU A 35 2.52 4.47 -9.11
N THR A 36 2.74 5.72 -8.69
CA THR A 36 3.48 6.70 -9.49
C THR A 36 4.89 6.19 -9.80
N THR A 37 5.64 5.73 -8.80
CA THR A 37 6.98 5.15 -8.99
C THR A 37 6.97 3.94 -9.92
N VAL A 38 6.05 3.00 -9.74
CA VAL A 38 5.91 1.81 -10.61
C VAL A 38 5.63 2.20 -12.05
N ASN A 39 4.74 3.17 -12.28
CA ASN A 39 4.46 3.65 -13.63
C ASN A 39 5.69 4.30 -14.29
N HIS A 40 6.52 5.01 -13.52
CA HIS A 40 7.82 5.49 -14.02
C HIS A 40 8.80 4.35 -14.31
N LEU A 41 8.79 3.27 -13.54
CA LEU A 41 9.63 2.11 -13.80
C LEU A 41 9.18 1.36 -15.06
N LYS A 42 7.87 1.24 -15.30
CA LYS A 42 7.33 0.58 -16.51
C LYS A 42 7.94 1.15 -17.78
N THR A 43 8.00 2.47 -17.90
CA THR A 43 8.55 3.14 -19.09
C THR A 43 10.06 2.93 -19.22
N LYS A 44 10.78 2.86 -18.09
CA LYS A 44 12.23 2.61 -18.06
C LYS A 44 12.62 1.16 -18.33
N THR A 45 11.72 0.21 -18.11
CA THR A 45 12.00 -1.23 -18.27
C THR A 45 11.51 -1.82 -19.59
N ILE A 46 10.94 -1.02 -20.51
CA ILE A 46 10.38 -1.50 -21.80
C ILE A 46 11.38 -2.36 -22.59
N GLY A 47 12.68 -2.06 -22.51
CA GLY A 47 13.74 -2.81 -23.20
C GLY A 47 14.28 -4.05 -22.47
N ASP A 48 13.81 -4.36 -21.26
CA ASP A 48 14.25 -5.50 -20.46
C ASP A 48 13.03 -6.33 -20.06
N SER A 49 12.75 -7.40 -20.82
CA SER A 49 11.54 -8.21 -20.68
C SER A 49 11.34 -8.80 -19.29
N LYS A 50 12.43 -9.21 -18.62
CA LYS A 50 12.37 -9.77 -17.26
C LYS A 50 12.00 -8.69 -16.25
N LYS A 51 12.59 -7.50 -16.33
CA LYS A 51 12.23 -6.38 -15.45
C LYS A 51 10.83 -5.84 -15.75
N ALA A 52 10.44 -5.76 -17.02
CA ALA A 52 9.11 -5.34 -17.42
C ALA A 52 8.02 -6.23 -16.82
N LEU A 53 8.23 -7.55 -16.83
CA LEU A 53 7.31 -8.51 -16.21
C LEU A 53 7.18 -8.27 -14.70
N LEU A 54 8.30 -8.16 -13.99
CA LEU A 54 8.30 -7.88 -12.55
C LEU A 54 7.57 -6.57 -12.22
N VAL A 55 7.82 -5.50 -12.96
CA VAL A 55 7.12 -4.22 -12.75
C VAL A 55 5.61 -4.34 -13.04
N ALA A 56 5.22 -5.16 -14.03
CA ALA A 56 3.83 -5.40 -14.35
C ALA A 56 3.10 -6.16 -13.23
N GLU A 57 3.69 -7.23 -12.71
CA GLU A 57 3.16 -8.01 -11.58
C GLU A 57 3.00 -7.13 -10.33
N PHE A 58 4.04 -6.39 -9.94
CA PHE A 58 3.97 -5.45 -8.82
C PHE A 58 2.93 -4.34 -9.02
N SER A 59 2.75 -3.89 -10.26
CA SER A 59 1.69 -2.93 -10.57
C SER A 59 0.31 -3.52 -10.37
N GLN A 60 0.10 -4.79 -10.72
CA GLN A 60 -1.18 -5.47 -10.53
C GLN A 60 -1.48 -5.60 -9.05
N ASP A 61 -0.53 -6.10 -8.26
CA ASP A 61 -0.68 -6.27 -6.80
C ASP A 61 -0.97 -4.94 -6.10
N SER A 62 -0.28 -3.87 -6.51
CA SER A 62 -0.54 -2.51 -6.01
C SER A 62 -1.97 -2.05 -6.26
N ASN A 63 -2.51 -2.33 -7.44
CA ASN A 63 -3.87 -1.96 -7.78
C ASN A 63 -4.89 -2.79 -6.98
N ILE A 64 -4.62 -4.07 -6.72
CA ILE A 64 -5.45 -4.89 -5.82
C ILE A 64 -5.52 -4.26 -4.43
N ILE A 65 -4.37 -3.88 -3.86
CA ILE A 65 -4.34 -3.27 -2.52
C ILE A 65 -4.99 -1.89 -2.51
N LYS A 66 -4.81 -1.08 -3.55
CA LYS A 66 -5.52 0.19 -3.71
C LYS A 66 -7.04 -0.01 -3.66
N THR A 67 -7.56 -1.02 -4.36
CA THR A 67 -8.99 -1.37 -4.35
C THR A 67 -9.45 -1.79 -2.96
N ILE A 68 -8.67 -2.61 -2.25
CA ILE A 68 -8.99 -3.01 -0.87
C ILE A 68 -9.06 -1.79 0.06
N ILE A 69 -8.10 -0.86 -0.04
CA ILE A 69 -8.09 0.37 0.77
C ILE A 69 -9.34 1.21 0.49
N SER A 70 -9.71 1.39 -0.78
CA SER A 70 -10.91 2.14 -1.15
C SER A 70 -12.18 1.49 -0.61
N ARG A 71 -12.32 0.16 -0.76
CA ARG A 71 -13.46 -0.60 -0.23
C ARG A 71 -13.57 -0.43 1.30
N LEU A 72 -12.46 -0.55 2.02
CA LEU A 72 -12.44 -0.39 3.48
C LEU A 72 -12.78 1.04 3.92
N LEU A 73 -12.38 2.06 3.16
CA LEU A 73 -12.78 3.45 3.42
C LEU A 73 -14.29 3.66 3.21
N GLU A 74 -14.88 3.03 2.19
CA GLU A 74 -16.32 3.05 1.94
C GLU A 74 -17.09 2.34 3.06
N GLU A 75 -16.68 1.13 3.44
CA GLU A 75 -17.27 0.38 4.55
C GLU A 75 -17.17 1.16 5.87
N LEU A 76 -16.02 1.80 6.15
CA LEU A 76 -15.82 2.66 7.31
C LEU A 76 -16.79 3.85 7.30
N ASN A 77 -17.03 4.46 6.15
CA ASN A 77 -17.98 5.56 6.03
C ASN A 77 -19.42 5.13 6.31
N ILE A 78 -19.79 3.86 6.06
CA ILE A 78 -21.11 3.30 6.42
C ILE A 78 -21.26 3.18 7.94
N LEU A 79 -20.17 2.88 8.66
CA LEU A 79 -20.18 2.79 10.13
C LEU A 79 -20.29 4.16 10.83
N PHE A 80 -19.98 5.22 10.10
CA PHE A 80 -20.17 6.59 10.56
C PHE A 80 -21.52 7.14 10.06
N LYS A 81 -22.31 7.75 10.96
CA LYS A 81 -23.41 8.60 10.51
C LYS A 81 -22.86 9.96 10.08
N PRO A 82 -23.28 10.49 8.91
CA PRO A 82 -22.99 11.88 8.58
C PRO A 82 -23.70 12.78 9.60
N GLN A 83 -22.93 13.51 10.39
CA GLN A 83 -23.42 14.70 11.09
C GLN A 83 -22.71 15.91 10.51
N ASN A 84 -23.50 16.89 10.06
CA ASN A 84 -23.17 18.27 9.73
C ASN A 84 -21.66 18.53 9.54
N SER A 85 -21.19 18.39 8.30
CA SER A 85 -19.92 18.82 7.69
C SER A 85 -18.57 18.68 8.42
N ARG A 86 -18.50 18.33 9.72
CA ARG A 86 -17.27 18.34 10.53
C ARG A 86 -17.17 17.27 11.61
N SER A 87 -18.22 16.48 11.89
CA SER A 87 -18.16 15.44 12.93
C SER A 87 -18.81 14.13 12.48
N LYS A 88 -18.04 13.04 12.51
CA LYS A 88 -18.56 11.68 12.29
C LYS A 88 -18.94 11.06 13.64
N LYS A 89 -20.16 10.53 13.78
CA LYS A 89 -20.59 9.82 14.99
C LYS A 89 -20.76 8.34 14.70
N VAL A 90 -20.17 7.50 15.54
CA VAL A 90 -20.30 6.04 15.44
C VAL A 90 -21.71 5.62 15.82
N VAL A 91 -22.26 4.71 15.01
CA VAL A 91 -23.59 4.14 15.23
C VAL A 91 -23.43 2.72 15.77
N LEU A 92 -23.66 2.54 17.07
CA LEU A 92 -23.88 1.22 17.68
C LEU A 92 -25.26 1.22 18.32
N ALA A 93 -26.29 1.31 17.48
CA ALA A 93 -27.68 1.46 17.94
C ALA A 93 -28.40 0.12 18.15
N ASN A 94 -27.95 -0.94 17.49
CA ASN A 94 -28.57 -2.27 17.56
C ASN A 94 -27.53 -3.38 17.35
N ALA A 95 -27.96 -4.64 17.51
CA ALA A 95 -27.10 -5.83 17.35
C ALA A 95 -26.43 -5.90 15.96
N ASN A 96 -27.15 -5.51 14.89
CA ASN A 96 -26.60 -5.50 13.53
C ASN A 96 -25.46 -4.47 13.38
N SER A 97 -25.60 -3.27 13.96
CA SER A 97 -24.52 -2.28 13.96
C SER A 97 -23.28 -2.77 14.72
N ILE A 98 -23.47 -3.51 15.82
CA ILE A 98 -22.38 -4.11 16.59
C ILE A 98 -21.68 -5.19 15.77
N GLN A 99 -22.46 -6.05 15.09
CA GLN A 99 -21.92 -7.09 14.21
C GLN A 99 -21.15 -6.48 13.04
N ASN A 100 -21.65 -5.41 12.41
CA ASN A 100 -20.94 -4.70 11.33
C ASN A 100 -19.61 -4.10 11.82
N HIS A 101 -19.59 -3.52 13.03
CA HIS A 101 -18.34 -3.02 13.63
C HIS A 101 -17.33 -4.14 13.89
N GLN A 102 -17.81 -5.28 14.40
CA GLN A 102 -16.95 -6.46 14.64
C GLN A 102 -16.41 -7.06 13.33
N TYR A 103 -17.25 -7.17 12.30
CA TYR A 103 -16.84 -7.59 10.97
C TYR A 103 -15.75 -6.67 10.42
N PHE A 104 -15.98 -5.36 10.45
CA PHE A 104 -15.02 -4.38 9.95
C PHE A 104 -13.70 -4.43 10.72
N LYS A 105 -13.75 -4.64 12.04
CA LYS A 105 -12.57 -4.84 12.87
C LYS A 105 -11.73 -6.04 12.41
N ASN A 106 -12.37 -7.14 12.05
CA ASN A 106 -11.67 -8.32 11.53
C ASN A 106 -11.03 -8.02 10.17
N GLU A 107 -11.78 -7.39 9.25
CA GLU A 107 -11.25 -6.96 7.95
C GLU A 107 -10.04 -6.04 8.11
N MET A 108 -10.08 -5.09 9.05
CA MET A 108 -8.95 -4.22 9.37
C MET A 108 -7.74 -4.96 9.94
N ALA A 109 -7.96 -6.02 10.72
CA ALA A 109 -6.88 -6.87 11.23
C ALA A 109 -6.20 -7.65 10.09
N TYR A 110 -6.98 -8.26 9.19
CA TYR A 110 -6.47 -8.92 7.98
C TYR A 110 -5.71 -7.95 7.09
N PHE A 111 -6.30 -6.79 6.79
CA PHE A 111 -5.65 -5.75 6.01
C PHE A 111 -4.31 -5.32 6.63
N ARG A 112 -4.26 -5.09 7.95
CA ARG A 112 -3.04 -4.65 8.62
C ARG A 112 -1.91 -5.67 8.53
N ALA A 113 -2.23 -6.96 8.67
CA ALA A 113 -1.24 -8.03 8.54
C ALA A 113 -0.68 -8.08 7.10
N ASN A 114 -1.57 -8.15 6.11
CA ASN A 114 -1.20 -8.27 4.70
C ASN A 114 -0.49 -7.01 4.19
N TYR A 115 -0.94 -5.83 4.60
CA TYR A 115 -0.33 -4.56 4.18
C TYR A 115 1.08 -4.38 4.74
N LYS A 116 1.35 -4.87 5.95
CA LYS A 116 2.70 -4.85 6.52
C LYS A 116 3.66 -5.72 5.71
N GLU A 117 3.23 -6.92 5.34
CA GLU A 117 4.01 -7.83 4.50
C GLU A 117 4.25 -7.22 3.13
N TYR A 118 3.20 -6.71 2.49
CA TYR A 118 3.30 -6.03 1.20
C TYR A 118 4.28 -4.85 1.22
N LYS A 119 4.29 -4.05 2.30
CA LYS A 119 5.28 -2.99 2.48
C LYS A 119 6.72 -3.49 2.55
N GLY A 120 6.95 -4.69 3.08
CA GLY A 120 8.25 -5.35 3.03
C GLY A 120 8.64 -5.70 1.59
N THR A 121 7.74 -6.36 0.86
CA THR A 121 7.92 -6.72 -0.55
C THR A 121 8.18 -5.49 -1.42
N LEU A 122 7.48 -4.39 -1.17
CA LEU A 122 7.69 -3.08 -1.79
C LEU A 122 9.10 -2.53 -1.58
N ALA A 123 9.60 -2.58 -0.35
CA ALA A 123 10.91 -2.06 -0.02
C ALA A 123 12.01 -2.87 -0.73
N ILE A 124 11.85 -4.20 -0.78
CA ILE A 124 12.75 -5.10 -1.52
C ILE A 124 12.72 -4.75 -3.01
N PHE A 125 11.53 -4.67 -3.61
CA PHE A 125 11.37 -4.28 -5.01
C PHE A 125 12.03 -2.93 -5.32
N ALA A 126 11.78 -1.89 -4.52
CA ALA A 126 12.40 -0.59 -4.71
C ALA A 126 13.94 -0.68 -4.64
N SER A 127 14.47 -1.45 -3.69
CA SER A 127 15.93 -1.63 -3.52
C SER A 127 16.59 -2.34 -4.71
N GLU A 128 15.89 -3.27 -5.37
CA GLU A 128 16.41 -3.96 -6.56
C GLU A 128 16.58 -3.01 -7.77
N PHE A 129 15.80 -1.93 -7.82
CA PHE A 129 15.90 -0.89 -8.83
C PHE A 129 16.87 0.24 -8.44
N GLU A 130 16.98 0.60 -7.16
CA GLU A 130 17.95 1.60 -6.67
C GLU A 130 19.39 1.08 -6.73
N ASN A 131 19.65 -0.15 -6.28
CA ASN A 131 21.01 -0.71 -6.22
C ASN A 131 21.68 -0.90 -7.59
N LYS A 132 20.91 -0.92 -8.69
CA LYS A 132 21.47 -0.98 -10.06
C LYS A 132 21.74 0.40 -10.69
N TYR A 133 21.09 1.46 -10.20
CA TYR A 133 21.37 2.82 -10.67
C TYR A 133 22.71 3.34 -10.13
N ASP A 134 23.06 2.98 -8.89
CA ASP A 134 24.32 3.39 -8.25
C ASP A 134 25.56 2.63 -8.77
N GLN A 135 25.41 1.41 -9.30
CA GLN A 135 26.52 0.70 -9.94
C GLN A 135 26.88 1.26 -11.32
N CYS A 136 25.92 1.84 -12.05
CA CYS A 136 26.21 2.52 -13.32
C CYS A 136 26.80 3.93 -13.11
N HIS A 137 26.33 4.67 -12.09
CA HIS A 137 26.82 6.02 -11.83
C HIS A 137 28.18 6.09 -11.12
N LYS A 138 28.60 5.04 -10.40
CA LYS A 138 29.96 4.98 -9.83
C LYS A 138 31.04 4.72 -10.89
N CYS A 139 30.70 4.13 -12.05
CA CYS A 139 31.64 3.99 -13.17
C CYS A 139 31.85 5.28 -13.98
N LEU A 140 30.95 6.27 -13.87
CA LEU A 140 31.05 7.53 -14.64
C LEU A 140 31.88 8.62 -13.95
N ARG A 141 32.37 8.40 -12.71
CA ARG A 141 33.19 9.37 -11.96
C ARG A 141 34.65 8.95 -11.75
N SER A 142 35.05 7.76 -12.19
CA SER A 142 36.46 7.38 -12.22
C SER A 142 36.92 7.28 -13.67
N THR A 143 37.82 8.18 -14.06
CA THR A 143 38.53 8.17 -15.34
C THR A 143 39.38 6.90 -15.57
N SER A 144 39.40 5.96 -14.61
CA SER A 144 40.13 4.70 -14.71
C SER A 144 39.33 3.50 -15.25
N CYS A 145 38.02 3.62 -15.51
CA CYS A 145 37.18 2.49 -15.96
C CYS A 145 36.80 2.53 -17.45
N PHE A 146 37.58 3.21 -18.29
CA PHE A 146 37.22 3.35 -19.72
C PHE A 146 37.53 2.12 -20.59
N LEU A 147 38.15 1.05 -20.07
CA LEU A 147 38.63 -0.04 -20.92
C LEU A 147 38.40 -1.49 -20.46
N LYS A 148 37.64 -1.76 -19.40
CA LYS A 148 37.24 -3.14 -19.07
C LYS A 148 35.81 -3.17 -18.55
N THR A 149 35.01 -4.06 -19.12
CA THR A 149 33.66 -4.51 -18.69
C THR A 149 32.39 -3.86 -19.28
N CYS A 150 32.44 -3.30 -20.50
CA CYS A 150 31.22 -3.12 -21.33
C CYS A 150 31.26 -3.91 -22.66
N GLY A 151 32.22 -4.82 -22.83
CA GLY A 151 32.32 -5.64 -24.04
C GLY A 151 32.62 -7.08 -23.68
N SER A 152 31.57 -7.91 -23.63
CA SER A 152 31.59 -9.35 -23.95
C SER A 152 30.34 -10.05 -23.41
N SER A 153 29.22 -9.95 -24.14
CA SER A 153 28.15 -10.95 -24.22
C SER A 153 27.21 -10.60 -25.39
N PHE A 154 27.80 -10.45 -26.57
CA PHE A 154 27.11 -10.60 -27.85
C PHE A 154 28.07 -11.40 -28.75
N THR A 155 28.21 -12.68 -28.44
CA THR A 155 28.75 -13.65 -29.42
C THR A 155 27.54 -14.17 -30.20
N SER A 156 27.24 -13.48 -31.29
CA SER A 156 26.75 -14.16 -32.50
C SER A 156 27.93 -14.95 -33.05
N ASP A 157 27.70 -16.24 -33.32
CA ASP A 157 28.22 -16.99 -34.48
C ASP A 157 28.34 -18.48 -34.12
N ASN A 158 27.26 -19.21 -34.42
CA ASN A 158 27.26 -20.35 -35.34
C ASN A 158 25.84 -20.64 -35.80
#